data_AF-A8IW57-F1
#
_entry.id   AF-A8IW57-F1
#
_cell.length_a   1.000
_cell.length_b   1.000
_cell.length_c   1.000
_cell.angle_alpha   90.00
_cell.angle_beta   90.00
_cell.angle_gamma   90.00
#
_symmetry.space_group_name_H-M   'P 1'
#
loop_
_entity.id
_entity.type
_entity.pdbx_description
1 polymer ?
#
loop_
_entity_poly.entity_id
_entity_poly.type
_entity_poly.pdbx_seq_one_letter_code
_entity_poly.pdbx_strand_id
1 'polypeptide(L)'
;MGGVGKRKVGGDHKHRKTFKQQRRGQFQERHIDQVWEDVRKTPAQVHDGKHGPMGTTSKAELDADVPGFGKHYCIPCGKYFNSATALASHEGERPHKRRVKMLTTTARPHNQRDAEAAAGIGAPDNGPKLRAGTAAAAAASEMVE
;
A
#
# COMPACT_ATOMS: atom_id res chain seq x y z
N MET A 1 17.67 -30.25 59.20
CA MET A 1 17.91 -30.17 57.74
C MET A 1 16.59 -29.83 57.07
N GLY A 2 16.39 -28.57 56.65
CA GLY A 2 15.18 -28.13 55.94
C GLY A 2 15.61 -27.29 54.74
N GLY A 3 15.60 -27.88 53.56
CA GLY A 3 15.99 -27.21 52.31
C GLY A 3 15.03 -26.07 51.99
N VAL A 4 15.55 -24.85 51.87
CA VAL A 4 14.80 -23.66 51.48
C VAL A 4 14.23 -23.88 50.08
N GLY A 5 12.91 -24.06 49.99
CA GLY A 5 12.22 -24.25 48.73
C GLY A 5 12.51 -23.09 47.78
N LYS A 6 13.08 -23.39 46.61
CA LYS A 6 13.28 -22.40 45.54
C LYS A 6 11.92 -21.83 45.18
N ARG A 7 11.65 -20.57 45.54
CA ARG A 7 10.46 -19.85 45.09
C ARG A 7 10.41 -19.94 43.56
N LYS A 8 9.35 -20.52 42.99
CA LYS A 8 9.07 -20.40 41.56
C LYS A 8 8.86 -18.91 41.28
N VAL A 9 9.92 -18.20 40.92
CA VAL A 9 9.79 -16.94 40.18
C VAL A 9 9.15 -17.34 38.87
N GLY A 10 7.84 -17.09 38.75
CA GLY A 10 7.13 -17.20 37.49
C GLY A 10 7.96 -16.44 36.46
N GLY A 11 8.35 -17.12 35.39
CA GLY A 11 9.20 -16.52 34.37
C GLY A 11 8.46 -15.36 33.75
N ASP A 12 8.83 -14.13 34.12
CA ASP A 12 8.46 -12.89 33.43
C ASP A 12 9.17 -12.84 32.05
N HIS A 13 8.98 -13.87 31.23
CA HIS A 13 9.27 -13.82 29.81
C HIS A 13 8.19 -12.98 29.16
N LYS A 14 8.24 -11.67 29.40
CA LYS A 14 7.47 -10.72 28.61
C LYS A 14 7.81 -11.05 27.15
N HIS A 15 6.82 -11.52 26.38
CA HIS A 15 6.93 -11.80 24.94
C HIS A 15 7.09 -10.48 24.16
N ARG A 16 8.08 -9.68 24.55
CA ARG A 16 8.50 -8.49 23.85
C ARG A 16 9.18 -8.98 22.60
N LYS A 17 8.48 -8.83 21.47
CA LYS A 17 9.05 -9.08 20.15
C LYS A 17 10.44 -8.46 20.12
N THR A 18 11.42 -9.24 19.67
CA THR A 18 12.76 -8.69 19.49
C THR A 18 12.67 -7.54 18.48
N PHE A 19 13.55 -6.56 18.60
CA PHE A 19 13.58 -5.41 17.69
C PHE A 19 13.57 -5.83 16.20
N LYS A 20 14.23 -6.95 15.89
CA LYS A 20 14.24 -7.55 14.54
C LYS A 20 12.86 -8.03 14.10
N GLN A 21 12.10 -8.70 14.96
CA GLN A 21 10.74 -9.16 14.67
C GLN A 21 9.78 -7.98 14.44
N GLN A 22 9.92 -6.90 15.23
CA GLN A 22 9.10 -5.70 15.05
C GLN A 22 9.39 -5.01 13.72
N ARG A 23 10.66 -4.80 13.38
CA ARG A 23 11.05 -4.22 12.07
C ARG A 23 10.56 -5.07 10.92
N ARG A 24 10.71 -6.40 10.99
CA ARG A 24 10.23 -7.30 9.95
C ARG A 24 8.73 -7.19 9.72
N GLY A 25 7.94 -7.04 10.78
CA GLY A 25 6.50 -6.80 10.65
C GLY A 25 6.18 -5.53 9.86
N GLN A 26 6.90 -4.43 10.13
CA GLN A 26 6.72 -3.18 9.39
C GLN A 26 7.07 -3.31 7.89
N PHE A 27 8.08 -4.13 7.55
CA PHE A 27 8.45 -4.40 6.15
C PHE A 27 7.48 -5.35 5.42
N GLN A 28 6.73 -6.17 6.15
CA GLN A 28 5.74 -7.08 5.55
C GLN A 28 4.42 -6.37 5.27
N GLU A 29 4.18 -5.22 5.89
CA GLU A 29 3.03 -4.38 5.60
C GLU A 29 3.19 -3.66 4.26
N ARG A 30 2.07 -3.25 3.65
CA ARG A 30 2.12 -2.44 2.42
C ARG A 30 2.86 -1.13 2.71
N HIS A 31 3.87 -0.87 1.90
CA HIS A 31 4.72 0.30 2.08
C HIS A 31 3.95 1.61 1.79
N ILE A 32 4.40 2.69 2.43
CA ILE A 32 3.71 3.98 2.46
C ILE A 32 3.64 4.64 1.08
N ASP A 33 4.67 4.47 0.25
CA ASP A 33 4.73 4.93 -1.14
C ASP A 33 3.65 4.27 -2.00
N GLN A 34 3.50 2.95 -1.92
CA GLN A 34 2.45 2.22 -2.65
C GLN A 34 1.05 2.68 -2.22
N VAL A 35 0.81 2.80 -0.91
CA VAL A 35 -0.48 3.25 -0.39
C VAL A 35 -0.76 4.71 -0.77
N TRP A 36 0.26 5.57 -0.80
CA TRP A 36 0.12 6.99 -1.16
C TRP A 36 -0.34 7.17 -2.62
N GLU A 37 0.16 6.34 -3.53
CA GLU A 37 -0.27 6.31 -4.94
C GLU A 37 -1.70 5.79 -5.07
N ASP A 38 -2.02 4.67 -4.41
CA ASP A 38 -3.33 4.02 -4.51
C ASP A 38 -4.48 4.91 -4.00
N VAL A 39 -4.24 5.70 -2.96
CA VAL A 39 -5.25 6.63 -2.40
C VAL A 39 -5.61 7.75 -3.37
N ARG A 40 -4.72 8.11 -4.30
CA ARG A 40 -4.92 9.20 -5.27
C ARG A 40 -5.48 8.75 -6.61
N LYS A 41 -5.29 7.47 -6.95
CA LYS A 41 -5.86 6.89 -8.16
C LYS A 41 -7.37 6.82 -8.03
N THR A 42 -8.06 7.00 -9.15
CA THR A 42 -9.50 6.71 -9.20
C THR A 42 -9.71 5.22 -8.91
N PRO A 43 -10.84 4.82 -8.30
CA PRO A 43 -11.10 3.41 -8.02
C PRO A 43 -10.85 2.54 -9.27
N ALA A 44 -11.38 2.91 -10.43
CA ALA A 44 -11.17 2.20 -11.69
C ALA A 44 -9.69 1.92 -12.02
N GLN A 45 -8.78 2.87 -11.77
CA GLN A 45 -7.33 2.75 -12.02
C GLN A 45 -6.57 2.04 -10.90
N VAL A 46 -7.13 1.97 -9.70
CA VAL A 46 -6.64 1.04 -8.66
C VAL A 46 -6.92 -0.40 -9.12
N HIS A 47 -8.00 -0.63 -9.86
CA HIS A 47 -8.43 -1.94 -10.31
C HIS A 47 -8.12 -2.24 -11.78
N ASP A 48 -6.85 -2.15 -12.19
CA ASP A 48 -6.43 -2.59 -13.52
C ASP A 48 -6.43 -4.12 -13.59
N GLY A 49 -7.63 -4.73 -13.65
CA GLY A 49 -8.11 -6.09 -14.02
C GLY A 49 -7.18 -7.31 -14.08
N LYS A 50 -5.96 -7.21 -13.59
CA LYS A 50 -4.88 -8.19 -13.65
C LYS A 50 -4.07 -8.12 -12.37
N HIS A 51 -3.73 -6.93 -11.85
CA HIS A 51 -2.89 -6.80 -10.64
C HIS A 51 -3.14 -5.48 -9.88
N GLY A 52 -4.39 -5.18 -9.55
CA GLY A 52 -4.67 -4.09 -8.59
C GLY A 52 -4.00 -4.38 -7.24
N PRO A 53 -3.72 -3.36 -6.40
CA PRO A 53 -3.26 -3.61 -5.04
C PRO A 53 -4.31 -4.50 -4.37
N MET A 54 -3.91 -5.73 -4.05
CA MET A 54 -4.82 -6.78 -3.61
C MET A 54 -5.84 -6.21 -2.63
N GLY A 55 -7.12 -6.25 -3.03
CA GLY A 55 -8.21 -6.14 -2.08
C GLY A 55 -9.40 -5.28 -2.42
N THR A 56 -9.49 -4.63 -3.58
CA THR A 56 -10.72 -3.92 -3.93
C THR A 56 -11.38 -4.52 -5.16
N THR A 57 -12.67 -4.80 -5.01
CA THR A 57 -13.58 -5.43 -5.97
C THR A 57 -13.65 -4.66 -7.28
N SER A 58 -13.12 -5.25 -8.34
CA SER A 58 -13.78 -5.14 -9.65
C SER A 58 -13.59 -6.34 -10.56
N LYS A 59 -12.64 -7.26 -10.28
CA LYS A 59 -12.53 -8.55 -11.00
C LYS A 59 -11.62 -9.60 -10.35
N ALA A 60 -11.25 -9.44 -9.08
CA ALA A 60 -10.57 -10.52 -8.37
C ALA A 60 -11.62 -11.56 -8.01
N GLU A 61 -11.42 -12.80 -8.47
CA GLU A 61 -12.11 -13.99 -7.97
C GLU A 61 -12.26 -13.89 -6.45
N LEU A 62 -13.46 -14.17 -5.94
CA LEU A 62 -13.74 -14.10 -4.50
C LEU A 62 -12.73 -14.97 -3.75
N ASP A 63 -11.75 -14.33 -3.14
CA ASP A 63 -10.65 -15.02 -2.47
C ASP A 63 -11.17 -15.62 -1.16
N ALA A 64 -11.22 -16.95 -1.09
CA ALA A 64 -11.71 -17.68 0.07
C ALA A 64 -10.79 -17.56 1.29
N ASP A 65 -9.51 -17.21 1.10
CA ASP A 65 -8.52 -17.12 2.16
C ASP A 65 -8.56 -15.77 2.89
N VAL A 66 -9.29 -14.79 2.35
CA VAL A 66 -9.36 -13.42 2.86
C VAL A 66 -10.71 -13.13 3.53
N PRO A 67 -10.75 -12.42 4.68
CA PRO A 67 -11.99 -12.05 5.34
C PRO A 67 -12.98 -11.33 4.41
N GLY A 68 -14.26 -11.71 4.47
CA GLY A 68 -15.30 -11.12 3.64
C GLY A 68 -15.11 -11.38 2.13
N PHE A 69 -14.37 -12.41 1.75
CA PHE A 69 -14.03 -12.75 0.36
C PHE A 69 -13.35 -11.60 -0.39
N GLY A 70 -12.57 -10.79 0.32
CA GLY A 70 -11.91 -9.60 -0.24
C GLY A 70 -12.87 -8.46 -0.63
N LYS A 71 -14.15 -8.52 -0.26
CA LYS A 71 -15.17 -7.52 -0.65
C LYS A 71 -15.06 -6.20 0.10
N HIS A 72 -14.63 -6.25 1.36
CA HIS A 72 -14.60 -5.09 2.25
C HIS A 72 -13.17 -4.78 2.64
N TYR A 73 -12.54 -3.83 1.94
CA TYR A 73 -11.15 -3.47 2.14
C TYR A 73 -10.95 -1.98 2.26
N CYS A 74 -10.08 -1.60 3.19
CA CYS A 74 -9.69 -0.22 3.43
C CYS A 74 -8.30 0.02 2.82
N ILE A 75 -8.24 0.79 1.73
CA ILE A 75 -7.00 1.16 1.03
C ILE A 75 -5.97 1.83 1.95
N PRO A 76 -6.31 2.89 2.72
CA PRO A 76 -5.30 3.61 3.51
C PRO A 76 -4.72 2.74 4.63
N CYS A 77 -5.49 1.80 5.17
CA CYS A 77 -5.05 0.93 6.27
C CYS A 77 -4.53 -0.43 5.81
N GLY A 78 -4.80 -0.85 4.57
CA GLY A 78 -4.39 -2.14 4.03
C GLY A 78 -5.04 -3.34 4.74
N LYS A 79 -6.28 -3.18 5.23
CA LYS A 79 -6.98 -4.20 6.03
C LYS A 79 -8.27 -4.64 5.38
N TYR A 80 -8.55 -5.95 5.52
CA TYR A 80 -9.80 -6.60 5.13
C TYR A 80 -10.75 -6.72 6.31
N PHE A 81 -12.04 -6.64 6.01
CA PHE A 81 -13.13 -6.74 6.95
C PHE A 81 -14.13 -7.79 6.50
N ASN A 82 -14.86 -8.37 7.46
CA ASN A 82 -15.85 -9.41 7.16
C ASN A 82 -17.16 -8.83 6.57
N SER A 83 -17.49 -7.57 6.87
CA SER A 83 -18.80 -6.96 6.53
C SER A 83 -18.66 -5.47 6.20
N ALA A 84 -19.60 -4.93 5.43
CA ALA A 84 -19.67 -3.50 5.11
C ALA A 84 -19.83 -2.60 6.35
N THR A 85 -20.59 -3.04 7.35
CA THR A 85 -20.78 -2.29 8.60
C THR A 85 -19.47 -2.13 9.39
N ALA A 86 -18.69 -3.21 9.50
CA ALA A 86 -17.37 -3.18 10.13
C ALA A 86 -16.39 -2.23 9.42
N LEU A 87 -16.43 -2.16 8.08
CA LEU A 87 -15.63 -1.21 7.30
C LEU A 87 -16.06 0.24 7.59
N ALA A 88 -17.36 0.51 7.59
CA ALA A 88 -17.87 1.85 7.91
C ALA A 88 -17.52 2.28 9.35
N SER A 89 -17.61 1.35 10.32
CA SER A 89 -17.16 1.62 11.69
C SER A 89 -15.68 1.95 11.73
N HIS A 90 -14.84 1.18 11.03
CA HIS A 90 -13.39 1.41 10.95
C HIS A 90 -13.04 2.78 10.36
N GLU A 91 -13.71 3.21 9.29
CA GLU A 91 -13.51 4.53 8.67
C GLU A 91 -13.86 5.68 9.64
N GLY A 92 -14.81 5.44 10.54
CA GLY A 92 -15.18 6.37 11.61
C GLY A 92 -14.11 6.53 12.70
N GLU A 93 -13.20 5.57 12.86
CA GLU A 93 -12.24 5.54 13.94
C GLU A 93 -11.11 6.57 13.80
N ARG A 94 -10.66 7.10 14.95
CA ARG A 94 -9.51 8.02 15.04
C ARG A 94 -8.23 7.51 14.36
N PRO A 95 -7.79 6.24 14.51
CA PRO A 95 -6.63 5.71 13.78
C PRO A 95 -6.75 5.86 12.25
N HIS A 96 -7.89 5.49 11.69
CA HIS A 96 -8.12 5.60 10.25
C HIS A 96 -8.02 7.05 9.78
N LYS A 97 -8.78 7.96 10.43
CA LYS A 97 -8.78 9.39 10.10
C LYS A 97 -7.38 10.02 10.17
N ARG A 98 -6.57 9.63 11.17
CA ARG A 98 -5.17 10.08 11.26
C ARG A 98 -4.33 9.58 10.09
N ARG A 99 -4.51 8.32 9.67
CA ARG A 99 -3.77 7.76 8.54
C ARG A 99 -4.18 8.38 7.22
N VAL A 100 -5.48 8.61 6.99
CA VAL A 100 -5.96 9.33 5.80
C VAL A 100 -5.37 10.73 5.76
N LYS A 101 -5.43 11.49 6.87
CA LYS A 101 -4.85 12.83 6.93
C LYS A 101 -3.35 12.82 6.65
N MET A 102 -2.62 11.86 7.19
CA MET A 102 -1.19 11.69 6.89
C MET A 102 -0.97 11.46 5.39
N LEU A 103 -1.67 10.50 4.79
CA LEU A 103 -1.48 10.15 3.38
C LEU A 103 -1.88 11.27 2.41
N THR A 104 -2.89 12.08 2.75
CA THR A 104 -3.34 13.20 1.92
C THR A 104 -2.50 14.45 2.10
N THR A 105 -2.07 14.75 3.33
CA THR A 105 -1.33 15.99 3.65
C THR A 105 0.16 15.84 3.38
N THR A 106 0.72 14.64 3.50
CA THR A 106 2.14 14.39 3.25
C THR A 106 2.46 14.52 1.76
N ALA A 107 3.54 15.25 1.47
CA ALA A 107 4.17 15.29 0.14
C ALA A 107 4.53 13.88 -0.34
N ARG A 108 4.87 13.73 -1.63
CA ARG A 108 5.20 12.41 -2.20
C ARG A 108 6.25 11.70 -1.32
N PRO A 109 5.98 10.48 -0.81
CA PRO A 109 6.94 9.71 -0.05
C PRO A 109 8.20 9.48 -0.88
N HIS A 110 9.33 9.38 -0.19
CA HIS A 110 10.62 9.12 -0.81
C HIS A 110 10.56 7.88 -1.70
N ASN A 111 10.90 8.01 -2.98
CA ASN A 111 10.99 6.90 -3.91
C ASN A 111 12.43 6.67 -4.42
N GLN A 112 12.61 5.64 -5.23
CA GLN A 112 13.90 5.28 -5.80
C GLN A 112 14.50 6.37 -6.69
N ARG A 113 13.70 7.08 -7.49
CA ARG A 113 14.15 8.20 -8.33
C ARG A 113 14.65 9.38 -7.52
N ASP A 114 14.05 9.63 -6.35
CA ASP A 114 14.52 10.68 -5.45
C ASP A 114 15.92 10.33 -4.90
N ALA A 115 16.18 9.04 -4.61
CA ALA A 115 17.51 8.55 -4.22
C ALA A 115 18.53 8.62 -5.36
N GLU A 116 18.14 8.25 -6.58
CA GLU A 116 18.99 8.34 -7.77
C GLU A 116 19.38 9.79 -8.08
N ALA A 117 18.42 10.72 -8.01
CA ALA A 117 18.67 12.14 -8.18
C ALA A 117 19.65 12.68 -7.13
N ALA A 118 19.49 12.27 -5.86
CA ALA A 118 20.43 12.63 -4.79
C ALA A 118 21.83 12.02 -5.00
N ALA A 119 21.92 10.85 -5.62
CA ALA A 119 23.17 10.20 -6.01
C ALA A 119 23.81 10.78 -7.29
N GLY A 120 23.19 11.79 -7.92
CA GLY A 120 23.65 12.38 -9.19
C GLY A 120 23.39 11.49 -10.41
N ILE A 121 22.59 10.43 -10.26
CA ILE A 121 22.15 9.57 -11.35
C ILE A 121 20.85 10.18 -11.91
N GLY A 122 20.98 10.93 -13.00
CA GLY A 122 19.83 11.52 -13.70
C GLY A 122 18.98 10.45 -14.39
N ALA A 123 17.73 10.80 -14.71
CA ALA A 123 16.94 9.97 -15.62
C ALA A 123 17.74 9.80 -16.92
N PRO A 124 17.84 8.58 -17.49
CA PRO A 124 18.53 8.39 -18.75
C PRO A 124 17.82 9.24 -19.80
N ASP A 125 18.50 10.29 -20.26
CA ASP A 125 18.10 11.08 -21.41
C ASP A 125 18.34 10.24 -22.67
N ASN A 126 17.54 9.18 -22.80
CA ASN A 126 17.37 8.47 -24.04
C ASN A 126 16.68 9.49 -24.93
N GLY A 127 17.47 10.24 -25.70
CA GLY A 127 17.01 11.34 -26.55
C GLY A 127 15.79 10.97 -27.41
N PRO A 128 15.18 11.96 -28.09
CA PRO A 128 13.89 11.81 -28.75
C PRO A 128 13.81 10.50 -29.54
N LYS A 129 12.78 9.68 -29.23
CA LYS A 129 12.56 8.39 -29.86
C LYS A 129 12.61 8.57 -31.38
N LEU A 130 13.61 7.97 -32.03
CA LEU A 130 13.91 8.13 -33.46
C LEU A 130 12.77 7.74 -34.43
N ARG A 131 11.61 7.31 -33.93
CA ARG A 131 10.44 6.83 -34.71
C ARG A 131 9.08 7.17 -34.06
N ALA A 132 8.90 8.35 -33.50
CA ALA A 132 7.57 8.83 -33.05
C ALA A 132 6.80 9.67 -34.12
N GLY A 133 7.36 9.79 -35.32
CA GLY A 133 6.92 10.75 -36.35
C GLY A 133 6.02 10.22 -37.46
N THR A 134 5.28 9.12 -37.28
CA THR A 134 4.33 8.62 -38.31
C THR A 134 2.88 8.51 -37.86
N ALA A 135 2.56 8.70 -36.58
CA ALA A 135 1.18 8.63 -36.08
C ALA A 135 0.51 10.01 -35.89
N ALA A 136 1.28 11.07 -35.62
CA ALA A 136 0.72 12.41 -35.37
C ALA A 136 0.31 13.16 -36.64
N ALA A 137 0.86 12.80 -37.82
CA ALA A 137 0.57 13.47 -39.08
C ALA A 137 -0.77 13.02 -39.73
N ALA A 138 -1.30 11.85 -39.35
CA ALA A 138 -2.55 11.34 -39.93
C ALA A 138 -3.82 11.97 -39.30
N ALA A 139 -3.78 12.38 -38.03
CA ALA A 139 -4.96 12.91 -37.34
C ALA A 139 -5.29 14.39 -37.67
N ALA A 140 -4.36 15.13 -38.28
CA ALA A 140 -4.58 16.53 -38.65
C ALA A 140 -5.31 16.71 -39.99
N SER A 141 -5.40 15.66 -40.82
CA SER A 141 -6.08 15.72 -42.13
C SER A 141 -7.56 15.34 -42.09
N GLU A 142 -8.10 14.92 -40.95
CA GLU A 142 -9.51 14.46 -40.82
C GLU A 142 -10.43 15.52 -40.18
N MET A 143 -9.95 16.76 -39.96
CA MET A 143 -10.72 17.87 -39.37
C MET A 143 -10.98 19.03 -40.36
N VAL A 144 -10.75 18.81 -41.66
CA VAL A 144 -11.15 19.72 -42.73
C VAL A 144 -11.99 18.93 -43.74
N GLU A 145 -13.19 18.54 -43.32
CA GLU A 145 -14.37 18.41 -44.18
C GLU A 145 -15.64 18.65 -43.35
#